data_AF-A0A6P5C6B3-F1
#
_entry.id   AF-A0A6P5C6B3-F1
#
_cell.length_a   1.000
_cell.length_b   1.000
_cell.length_c   1.000
_cell.angle_alpha   90.00
_cell.angle_beta   90.00
_cell.angle_gamma   90.00
#
_symmetry.space_group_name_H-M   'P 1'
#
loop_
_entity.id
_entity.type
_entity.pdbx_description
1 polymer ?
#
loop_
_entity_poly.entity_id
_entity_poly.type
_entity_poly.pdbx_seq_one_letter_code
_entity_poly.pdbx_strand_id
1 'polypeptide(L)'
;MASEGLRGALTAVLGGRGLLVQNYDSGPAGEPPAPVRLRRNVCYVVLAVFLNEQDEVLLVQEAKKECRGSWYLPAGRMEPGETIVEALQREVKEEAGLQCEPLTLLSVEERGPSWIRFAFLTRPTGMAQQVAAWAEGSRHRSPGLYSGGILKTSKEADAESLQAGWYPRTSLPTPLRAQDILHLVDLAAQYRQRARHPLLLPQELPCSLVCQRLVATFTNVQTVWVLVGTVGTPHLPVTACGFTPMEQRGGIKMAVLRLLQECLSLHHLAVETQGLLGLQHLGKDLTDGICMNVLVTC
;
A
#
# COMPACT_ATOMS: atom_id res chain seq x y z
N MET A 1 12.96 30.85 12.18
CA MET A 1 11.51 30.59 12.32
C MET A 1 11.01 29.97 11.02
N ALA A 2 10.29 28.84 11.04
CA ALA A 2 9.72 28.26 9.83
C ALA A 2 8.69 29.22 9.20
N SER A 3 8.72 29.34 7.87
CA SER A 3 7.70 30.11 7.13
C SER A 3 6.32 29.51 7.36
N GLU A 4 5.27 30.33 7.24
CA GLU A 4 3.88 29.88 7.36
C GLU A 4 3.57 28.72 6.38
N GLY A 5 4.12 28.79 5.17
CA GLY A 5 4.01 27.73 4.16
C GLY A 5 4.60 26.39 4.61
N LEU A 6 5.79 26.38 5.24
CA LEU A 6 6.41 25.15 5.72
C LEU A 6 5.63 24.53 6.89
N ARG A 7 5.10 25.36 7.80
CA ARG A 7 4.24 24.88 8.89
C ARG A 7 2.96 24.24 8.34
N GLY A 8 2.35 24.86 7.32
CA GLY A 8 1.19 24.29 6.61
C GLY A 8 1.51 22.97 5.94
N ALA A 9 2.66 22.86 5.25
CA ALA A 9 3.12 21.63 4.61
C ALA A 9 3.35 20.50 5.63
N LEU A 10 4.04 20.79 6.75
CA LEU A 10 4.26 19.81 7.81
C LEU A 10 2.94 19.35 8.43
N THR A 11 2.02 20.27 8.72
CA THR A 11 0.69 19.94 9.26
C THR A 11 -0.10 19.05 8.30
N ALA A 12 -0.06 19.36 6.99
CA ALA A 12 -0.74 18.56 5.98
C ALA A 12 -0.16 17.13 5.93
N VAL A 13 1.17 16.98 5.91
CA VAL A 13 1.84 15.68 5.85
C VAL A 13 1.60 14.85 7.11
N LEU A 14 1.68 15.45 8.31
CA LEU A 14 1.35 14.78 9.57
C LEU A 14 -0.13 14.38 9.64
N GLY A 15 -1.01 15.14 8.99
CA GLY A 15 -2.43 14.84 8.83
C GLY A 15 -2.76 13.85 7.71
N GLY A 16 -1.76 13.19 7.13
CA GLY A 16 -1.95 12.16 6.11
C GLY A 16 -2.05 12.65 4.67
N ARG A 17 -1.84 13.95 4.41
CA ARG A 17 -2.01 14.52 3.07
C ARG A 17 -0.75 14.51 2.23
N GLY A 18 -0.93 14.26 0.94
CA GLY A 18 0.09 14.46 -0.07
C GLY A 18 0.26 15.93 -0.41
N LEU A 19 1.38 16.24 -1.06
CA LEU A 19 1.68 17.55 -1.63
C LEU A 19 2.23 17.30 -3.04
N LEU A 20 2.08 18.26 -3.95
CA LEU A 20 2.66 18.13 -5.29
C LEU A 20 4.18 17.98 -5.18
N VAL A 21 4.74 17.01 -5.92
CA VAL A 21 6.18 16.80 -6.01
C VAL A 21 6.67 17.51 -7.27
N GLN A 22 7.33 18.65 -7.09
CA GLN A 22 7.88 19.43 -8.20
C GLN A 22 9.35 19.05 -8.48
N ASN A 23 10.12 18.82 -7.41
CA ASN A 23 11.55 18.50 -7.45
C ASN A 23 11.90 17.47 -6.36
N TYR A 24 13.14 16.99 -6.39
CA TYR A 24 13.75 16.16 -5.34
C TYR A 24 15.09 16.76 -4.92
N ASP A 25 15.46 16.57 -3.65
CA ASP A 25 16.72 17.02 -3.04
C ASP A 25 17.85 16.02 -3.25
N SER A 26 17.52 14.73 -3.33
CA SER A 26 18.49 13.64 -3.56
C SER A 26 17.94 12.61 -4.54
N GLY A 27 18.82 12.03 -5.34
CA GLY A 27 18.48 11.02 -6.34
C GLY A 27 19.65 10.05 -6.56
N PRO A 28 19.43 8.96 -7.32
CA PRO A 28 20.50 8.04 -7.69
C PRO A 28 21.66 8.76 -8.37
N ALA A 29 22.88 8.25 -8.16
CA ALA A 29 24.07 8.76 -8.84
C ALA A 29 24.01 8.51 -10.35
N GLY A 30 24.46 9.48 -11.14
CA GLY A 30 24.47 9.40 -12.60
C GLY A 30 23.32 10.18 -13.23
N GLU A 31 22.64 9.56 -14.19
CA GLU A 31 21.52 10.20 -14.90
C GLU A 31 20.29 10.36 -13.99
N PRO A 32 19.52 11.45 -14.15
CA PRO A 32 18.26 11.63 -13.44
C PRO A 32 17.32 10.42 -13.62
N PRO A 33 16.58 10.02 -12.58
CA PRO A 33 15.66 8.90 -12.67
C PRO A 33 14.59 9.16 -13.73
N ALA A 34 14.41 8.18 -14.63
CA ALA A 34 13.39 8.26 -15.65
C ALA A 34 11.97 8.26 -15.04
N PRO A 35 10.99 8.93 -15.66
CA PRO A 35 9.61 8.87 -15.22
C PRO A 35 9.08 7.44 -15.13
N VAL A 36 8.33 7.15 -14.08
CA VAL A 36 7.68 5.86 -13.86
C VAL A 36 6.58 5.65 -14.89
N ARG A 37 6.59 4.45 -15.46
CA ARG A 37 5.62 3.95 -16.42
C ARG A 37 5.27 2.52 -16.05
N LEU A 38 4.00 2.28 -15.68
CA LEU A 38 3.51 0.94 -15.36
C LEU A 38 3.77 0.00 -16.53
N ARG A 39 4.14 -1.24 -16.19
CA ARG A 39 4.44 -2.32 -17.13
C ARG A 39 5.66 -2.07 -18.04
N ARG A 40 6.33 -0.91 -17.93
CA ARG A 40 7.59 -0.62 -18.65
C ARG A 40 8.80 -0.70 -17.74
N ASN A 41 8.83 0.10 -16.68
CA ASN A 41 9.98 0.19 -15.78
C ASN A 41 9.64 -0.08 -14.32
N VAL A 42 8.34 -0.13 -13.97
CA VAL A 42 7.85 -0.47 -12.64
C VAL A 42 6.58 -1.32 -12.73
N CYS A 43 6.43 -2.23 -11.77
CA CYS A 43 5.27 -3.08 -11.58
C CYS A 43 4.65 -2.78 -10.22
N TYR A 44 3.40 -2.30 -10.23
CA TYR A 44 2.61 -2.14 -9.02
C TYR A 44 1.59 -3.26 -8.89
N VAL A 45 1.42 -3.74 -7.67
CA VAL A 45 0.46 -4.77 -7.29
C VAL A 45 -0.40 -4.24 -6.16
N VAL A 46 -1.69 -4.52 -6.23
CA VAL A 46 -2.65 -4.27 -5.15
C VAL A 46 -3.07 -5.59 -4.54
N LEU A 47 -3.33 -5.61 -3.24
CA LEU A 47 -3.78 -6.79 -2.52
C LEU A 47 -4.81 -6.40 -1.45
N ALA A 48 -5.94 -7.10 -1.43
CA ALA A 48 -7.05 -6.83 -0.53
C ALA A 48 -7.08 -7.85 0.62
N VAL A 49 -6.98 -7.36 1.86
CA VAL A 49 -7.20 -8.16 3.07
C VAL A 49 -8.59 -7.84 3.61
N PHE A 50 -9.50 -8.80 3.50
CA PHE A 50 -10.78 -8.74 4.19
C PHE A 50 -10.69 -9.53 5.49
N LEU A 51 -11.15 -8.94 6.59
CA LEU A 51 -11.36 -9.61 7.86
C LEU A 51 -12.71 -9.18 8.42
N ASN A 52 -13.66 -10.12 8.46
CA ASN A 52 -15.02 -9.84 8.91
C ASN A 52 -15.15 -9.96 10.44
N GLU A 53 -16.35 -9.69 10.96
CA GLU A 53 -16.63 -9.75 12.41
C GLU A 53 -16.58 -11.17 12.99
N GLN A 54 -16.65 -12.19 12.13
CA GLN A 54 -16.55 -13.61 12.49
C GLN A 54 -15.09 -14.11 12.49
N ASP A 55 -14.11 -13.21 12.36
CA ASP A 55 -12.68 -13.55 12.21
C ASP A 55 -12.41 -14.46 10.99
N GLU A 56 -13.20 -14.27 9.92
CA GLU A 56 -13.02 -14.95 8.64
C GLU A 56 -12.35 -14.02 7.63
N VAL A 57 -11.52 -14.63 6.77
CA VAL A 57 -10.75 -13.99 5.71
C VAL A 57 -11.34 -14.37 4.35
N LEU A 58 -11.48 -13.39 3.47
CA LEU A 58 -11.85 -13.65 2.08
C LEU A 58 -10.62 -14.13 1.31
N LEU A 59 -10.73 -15.29 0.66
CA LEU A 59 -9.71 -15.83 -0.23
C LEU A 59 -10.33 -16.18 -1.58
N VAL A 60 -9.49 -16.15 -2.62
CA VAL A 60 -9.81 -16.56 -3.98
C VAL A 60 -8.99 -17.79 -4.34
N GLN A 61 -9.58 -18.68 -5.13
CA GLN A 61 -8.89 -19.87 -5.64
C GLN A 61 -8.36 -19.60 -7.05
N GLU A 62 -7.06 -19.74 -7.22
CA GLU A 62 -6.32 -19.37 -8.44
C GLU A 62 -6.73 -20.21 -9.65
N ALA A 63 -6.97 -19.54 -10.78
CA ALA A 63 -7.22 -20.19 -12.07
C ALA A 63 -5.95 -20.36 -12.92
N LYS A 64 -4.91 -19.55 -12.67
CA LYS A 64 -3.63 -19.49 -13.40
C LYS A 64 -2.89 -20.82 -13.35
N LYS A 65 -2.33 -21.26 -14.48
CA LYS A 65 -1.81 -22.63 -14.67
C LYS A 65 -0.73 -23.02 -13.66
N GLU A 66 0.14 -22.08 -13.31
CA GLU A 66 1.29 -22.26 -12.41
C GLU A 66 0.91 -22.46 -10.94
N CYS A 67 -0.27 -21.98 -10.52
CA CYS A 67 -0.74 -22.05 -9.14
C CYS A 67 -2.21 -22.50 -9.06
N ARG A 68 -2.71 -23.16 -10.10
CA ARG A 68 -4.14 -23.50 -10.25
C ARG A 68 -4.63 -24.31 -9.05
N GLY A 69 -5.74 -23.90 -8.46
CA GLY A 69 -6.36 -24.57 -7.32
C GLY A 69 -5.78 -24.20 -5.96
N SER A 70 -4.66 -23.46 -5.90
CA SER A 70 -4.17 -22.86 -4.66
C SER A 70 -4.98 -21.62 -4.28
N TRP A 71 -4.90 -21.22 -3.01
CA TRP A 71 -5.66 -20.11 -2.45
C TRP A 71 -4.78 -18.90 -2.13
N TYR A 72 -5.31 -17.70 -2.39
CA TYR A 72 -4.63 -16.45 -2.10
C TYR A 72 -5.61 -15.34 -1.73
N LEU A 73 -5.09 -14.21 -1.25
CA LEU A 73 -5.89 -13.00 -1.10
C LEU A 73 -6.17 -12.39 -2.49
N PRO A 74 -7.31 -11.72 -2.72
CA PRO A 74 -7.56 -11.01 -3.96
C PRO A 74 -6.43 -10.03 -4.27
N ALA A 75 -5.77 -10.18 -5.41
CA ALA A 75 -4.56 -9.43 -5.71
C ALA A 75 -4.19 -9.48 -7.20
N GLY A 76 -3.84 -8.32 -7.75
CA GLY A 76 -3.32 -8.27 -9.11
C GLY A 76 -2.57 -6.99 -9.43
N ARG A 77 -2.19 -6.88 -10.70
CA ARG A 77 -1.29 -5.82 -11.17
C ARG A 77 -2.13 -4.60 -11.53
N MET A 78 -1.60 -3.42 -11.20
CA MET A 78 -2.19 -2.19 -11.71
C MET A 78 -2.08 -2.12 -13.24
N GLU A 79 -3.10 -1.54 -13.85
CA GLU A 79 -3.18 -1.19 -15.26
C GLU A 79 -2.80 0.28 -15.46
N PRO A 80 -2.26 0.66 -16.63
CA PRO A 80 -2.11 2.08 -16.96
C PRO A 80 -3.47 2.78 -17.01
N GLY A 81 -3.59 3.97 -16.41
CA GLY A 81 -4.81 4.77 -16.44
C GLY A 81 -5.74 4.62 -15.22
N GLU A 82 -5.45 3.70 -14.30
CA GLU A 82 -6.19 3.56 -13.04
C GLU A 82 -5.39 4.04 -11.83
N THR A 83 -6.10 4.51 -10.82
CA THR A 83 -5.56 4.78 -9.48
C THR A 83 -5.30 3.48 -8.73
N ILE A 84 -4.57 3.56 -7.61
CA ILE A 84 -4.34 2.40 -6.72
C ILE A 84 -5.68 1.83 -6.20
N VAL A 85 -6.64 2.70 -5.90
CA VAL A 85 -7.94 2.27 -5.36
C VAL A 85 -8.82 1.65 -6.44
N GLU A 86 -8.86 2.23 -7.64
CA GLU A 86 -9.58 1.64 -8.78
C GLU A 86 -9.03 0.25 -9.12
N ALA A 87 -7.71 0.09 -9.13
CA ALA A 87 -7.07 -1.21 -9.32
C ALA A 87 -7.52 -2.23 -8.27
N LEU A 88 -7.49 -1.85 -6.99
CA LEU A 88 -7.90 -2.72 -5.89
C LEU A 88 -9.36 -3.17 -6.04
N GLN A 89 -10.26 -2.24 -6.39
CA GLN A 89 -11.68 -2.51 -6.58
C GLN A 89 -11.94 -3.41 -7.80
N ARG A 90 -11.22 -3.20 -8.90
CA ARG A 90 -11.29 -4.03 -10.10
C ARG A 90 -10.89 -5.47 -9.79
N GLU A 91 -9.71 -5.66 -9.20
CA GLU A 91 -9.18 -7.00 -8.86
C GLU A 91 -10.13 -7.77 -7.92
N VAL A 92 -10.66 -7.12 -6.88
CA VAL A 92 -11.64 -7.76 -5.98
C VAL A 92 -12.93 -8.14 -6.71
N LYS A 93 -13.40 -7.28 -7.62
CA LYS A 93 -14.61 -7.56 -8.39
C LYS A 93 -14.41 -8.72 -9.36
N GLU A 94 -13.29 -8.77 -10.07
CA GLU A 94 -12.94 -9.81 -11.03
C GLU A 94 -12.72 -11.17 -10.36
N GLU A 95 -11.94 -11.20 -9.28
CA GLU A 95 -11.54 -12.45 -8.63
C GLU A 95 -12.56 -12.94 -7.58
N ALA A 96 -13.33 -12.05 -6.95
CA ALA A 96 -14.25 -12.42 -5.85
C ALA A 96 -15.71 -12.03 -6.07
N GLY A 97 -16.04 -11.24 -7.11
CA GLY A 97 -17.41 -10.82 -7.40
C GLY A 97 -17.96 -9.73 -6.47
N LEU A 98 -17.14 -9.21 -5.57
CA LEU A 98 -17.54 -8.20 -4.57
C LEU A 98 -17.13 -6.80 -5.00
N GLN A 99 -17.95 -5.79 -4.70
CA GLN A 99 -17.47 -4.41 -4.59
C GLN A 99 -16.92 -4.17 -3.18
N CYS A 100 -15.94 -3.27 -3.08
CA CYS A 100 -15.27 -2.98 -1.82
C CYS A 100 -14.78 -1.55 -1.71
N GLU A 101 -14.51 -1.13 -0.48
CA GLU A 101 -13.74 0.09 -0.19
C GLU A 101 -12.50 -0.27 0.64
N PRO A 102 -11.33 0.35 0.37
CA PRO A 102 -10.21 0.27 1.27
C PRO A 102 -10.55 1.02 2.58
N LEU A 103 -10.16 0.43 3.70
CA LEU A 103 -10.20 1.05 5.02
C LEU A 103 -8.88 1.75 5.33
N THR A 104 -7.77 1.05 5.15
CA THR A 104 -6.43 1.61 5.33
C THR A 104 -5.40 0.80 4.57
N LEU A 105 -4.32 1.44 4.15
CA LEU A 105 -3.09 0.77 3.76
C LEU A 105 -2.48 0.10 4.99
N LEU A 106 -2.26 -1.22 4.92
CA LEU A 106 -1.62 -2.01 5.97
C LEU A 106 -0.11 -2.12 5.75
N SER A 107 0.31 -2.25 4.49
CA SER A 107 1.70 -2.47 4.15
C SER A 107 2.02 -1.98 2.74
N VAL A 108 3.25 -1.49 2.56
CA VAL A 108 3.88 -1.27 1.26
C VAL A 108 5.12 -2.12 1.23
N GLU A 109 5.16 -3.05 0.29
CA GLU A 109 6.24 -4.03 0.16
C GLU A 109 6.96 -3.85 -1.15
N GLU A 110 8.29 -3.88 -1.10
CA GLU A 110 9.13 -3.91 -2.28
C GLU A 110 9.70 -5.33 -2.46
N ARG A 111 9.70 -5.85 -3.70
CA ARG A 111 10.32 -7.16 -4.00
C ARG A 111 11.21 -7.09 -5.23
N GLY A 112 12.51 -7.03 -4.99
CA GLY A 112 13.48 -6.93 -6.08
C GLY A 112 13.33 -5.60 -6.85
N PRO A 113 13.90 -5.51 -8.06
CA PRO A 113 13.92 -4.26 -8.80
C PRO A 113 12.51 -3.89 -9.28
N SER A 114 12.07 -2.68 -8.90
CA SER A 114 10.90 -2.04 -9.49
C SER A 114 9.58 -2.78 -9.34
N TRP A 115 9.40 -3.52 -8.24
CA TRP A 115 8.12 -4.15 -7.90
C TRP A 115 7.67 -3.66 -6.53
N ILE A 116 6.47 -3.07 -6.46
CA ILE A 116 5.88 -2.55 -5.23
C ILE A 116 4.46 -3.11 -5.07
N ARG A 117 4.14 -3.63 -3.89
CA ARG A 117 2.80 -4.10 -3.54
C ARG A 117 2.18 -3.25 -2.44
N PHE A 118 0.95 -2.83 -2.67
CA PHE A 118 0.12 -2.09 -1.73
C PHE A 118 -0.94 -3.05 -1.15
N ALA A 119 -0.81 -3.39 0.13
CA ALA A 119 -1.77 -4.24 0.83
C ALA A 119 -2.75 -3.38 1.62
N PHE A 120 -4.04 -3.54 1.38
CA PHE A 120 -5.10 -2.79 2.04
C PHE A 120 -5.94 -3.67 2.94
N LEU A 121 -6.29 -3.16 4.12
CA LEU A 121 -7.46 -3.65 4.83
C LEU A 121 -8.69 -3.16 4.08
N THR A 122 -9.59 -4.06 3.72
CA THR A 122 -10.76 -3.75 2.91
C THR A 122 -12.05 -4.17 3.59
N ARG A 123 -13.16 -3.57 3.16
CA ARG A 123 -14.51 -3.99 3.53
C ARG A 123 -15.39 -4.12 2.30
N PRO A 124 -16.35 -5.06 2.27
CA PRO A 124 -17.35 -5.09 1.22
C PRO A 124 -18.20 -3.82 1.28
N THR A 125 -18.63 -3.29 0.14
CA THR A 125 -19.67 -2.26 0.11
C THR A 125 -21.04 -2.91 0.23
N GLY A 126 -21.97 -2.20 0.89
CA GLY A 126 -23.36 -2.63 0.93
C GLY A 126 -23.70 -3.76 1.92
N MET A 127 -23.09 -3.82 3.11
CA MET A 127 -23.70 -4.59 4.20
C MET A 127 -25.02 -3.92 4.63
N ALA A 128 -26.13 -4.32 4.01
CA ALA A 128 -27.42 -4.19 4.67
C ALA A 128 -27.43 -5.23 5.80
N GLN A 129 -27.69 -4.78 7.02
CA GLN A 129 -27.91 -5.66 8.18
C GLN A 129 -28.84 -6.80 7.78
N GLN A 130 -28.39 -8.05 7.87
CA GLN A 130 -29.28 -9.20 7.74
C GLN A 130 -29.38 -9.93 9.07
N VAL A 131 -30.50 -9.66 9.73
CA VAL A 131 -31.04 -10.39 10.87
C VAL A 131 -31.50 -11.78 10.38
N ALA A 132 -30.97 -12.82 11.04
CA ALA A 132 -31.50 -14.17 11.19
C ALA A 132 -32.11 -14.89 9.97
N ALA A 133 -31.35 -15.86 9.44
CA ALA A 133 -31.91 -17.12 8.97
C ALA A 133 -30.86 -18.22 9.09
N TRP A 134 -30.67 -18.73 10.32
CA TRP A 134 -29.87 -19.92 10.57
C TRP A 134 -30.81 -21.12 10.63
N ALA A 135 -30.72 -21.98 9.61
CA ALA A 135 -31.17 -23.36 9.71
C ALA A 135 -29.92 -24.25 9.76
N GLU A 136 -29.85 -25.09 10.79
CA GLU A 136 -28.76 -25.98 11.13
C GLU A 136 -28.39 -26.96 10.00
N GLY A 137 -27.08 -27.21 9.85
CA GLY A 137 -26.58 -28.46 9.26
C GLY A 137 -25.77 -28.39 7.96
N SER A 138 -25.76 -27.27 7.23
CA SER A 138 -25.01 -27.18 5.97
C SER A 138 -23.61 -26.59 6.16
N ARG A 139 -22.56 -27.39 5.89
CA ARG A 139 -21.16 -26.92 5.77
C ARG A 139 -20.92 -26.00 4.56
N HIS A 140 -21.96 -25.64 3.84
CA HIS A 140 -21.92 -24.68 2.74
C HIS A 140 -22.93 -23.59 3.07
N ARG A 141 -22.42 -22.43 3.52
CA ARG A 141 -23.24 -21.22 3.71
C ARG A 141 -23.75 -20.77 2.34
N SER A 142 -25.02 -20.36 2.31
CA SER A 142 -25.56 -19.59 1.20
C SER A 142 -24.67 -18.37 0.93
N PRO A 143 -24.42 -18.00 -0.35
CA PRO A 143 -23.63 -16.81 -0.65
C PRO A 143 -24.28 -15.60 0.04
N GLY A 144 -23.54 -14.96 0.94
CA GLY A 144 -24.01 -13.75 1.60
C GLY A 144 -24.33 -12.72 0.52
N LEU A 145 -25.56 -12.22 0.53
CA LEU A 145 -25.98 -11.15 -0.39
C LEU A 145 -25.38 -9.84 0.14
N TYR A 146 -24.25 -9.42 -0.42
CA TYR A 146 -23.73 -8.07 -0.19
C TYR A 146 -24.48 -7.16 -1.16
N SER A 147 -25.07 -6.05 -0.69
CA SER A 147 -25.73 -5.12 -1.64
C SER A 147 -24.74 -4.46 -2.62
N GLY A 148 -23.42 -4.61 -2.39
CA GLY A 148 -22.35 -4.30 -3.33
C GLY A 148 -21.87 -5.46 -4.21
N GLY A 149 -22.46 -6.66 -4.20
CA GLY A 149 -22.02 -7.73 -5.11
C GLY A 149 -22.37 -9.14 -4.65
N ILE A 150 -22.18 -10.11 -5.54
CA ILE A 150 -22.43 -11.53 -5.26
C ILE A 150 -21.07 -12.23 -5.19
N LEU A 151 -20.83 -12.92 -4.07
CA LEU A 151 -19.60 -13.69 -3.88
C LEU A 151 -19.47 -14.73 -5.01
N LYS A 152 -18.38 -14.66 -5.77
CA LYS A 152 -18.09 -15.54 -6.90
C LYS A 152 -17.98 -17.00 -6.44
N THR A 153 -18.82 -17.85 -6.98
CA THR A 153 -18.86 -19.29 -6.70
C THR A 153 -18.16 -20.08 -7.82
N SER A 154 -17.98 -21.39 -7.60
CA SER A 154 -17.42 -22.29 -8.62
C SER A 154 -18.24 -22.38 -9.91
N LYS A 155 -19.50 -21.94 -9.91
CA LYS A 155 -20.33 -21.85 -11.12
C LYS A 155 -19.91 -20.70 -12.03
N GLU A 156 -19.25 -19.69 -11.47
CA GLU A 156 -18.76 -18.49 -12.16
C GLU A 156 -17.25 -18.57 -12.42
N ALA A 157 -16.66 -19.76 -12.33
CA ALA A 157 -15.23 -19.98 -12.56
C ALA A 157 -14.81 -19.52 -13.97
N ASP A 158 -13.74 -18.74 -14.03
CA ASP A 158 -13.18 -18.21 -15.28
C ASP A 158 -11.64 -18.16 -15.22
N ALA A 159 -11.02 -17.34 -16.07
CA ALA A 159 -9.57 -17.16 -16.12
C ALA A 159 -9.01 -16.32 -14.95
N GLU A 160 -9.85 -15.51 -14.29
CA GLU A 160 -9.44 -14.66 -13.17
C GLU A 160 -9.34 -15.50 -11.90
N SER A 161 -10.38 -16.28 -11.60
CA SER A 161 -10.42 -17.15 -10.43
C SER A 161 -11.45 -18.27 -10.58
N LEU A 162 -11.24 -19.35 -9.84
CA LEU A 162 -12.17 -20.49 -9.82
C LEU A 162 -13.37 -20.24 -8.91
N GLN A 163 -13.16 -19.54 -7.79
CA GLN A 163 -14.18 -19.20 -6.80
C GLN A 163 -13.57 -18.30 -5.72
N ALA A 164 -14.42 -17.71 -4.88
CA ALA A 164 -14.05 -17.03 -3.66
C ALA A 164 -14.80 -17.60 -2.45
N GLY A 165 -14.18 -17.52 -1.27
CA GLY A 165 -14.74 -18.07 -0.04
C GLY A 165 -14.23 -17.36 1.21
N TRP A 166 -15.07 -17.35 2.24
CA TRP A 166 -14.72 -16.88 3.58
C TRP A 166 -14.23 -18.07 4.40
N TYR A 167 -13.07 -17.91 5.04
CA TYR A 167 -12.44 -18.96 5.83
C TYR A 167 -12.02 -18.43 7.19
N PRO A 168 -12.25 -19.17 8.30
CA PRO A 168 -11.74 -18.75 9.61
C PRO A 168 -10.24 -18.48 9.54
N ARG A 169 -9.79 -17.35 10.10
CA ARG A 169 -8.37 -16.94 10.09
C ARG A 169 -7.44 -18.01 10.67
N THR A 170 -7.93 -18.78 11.64
CA THR A 170 -7.20 -19.88 12.29
C THR A 170 -7.22 -21.20 11.50
N SER A 171 -7.97 -21.29 10.41
CA SER A 171 -8.16 -22.49 9.61
C SER A 171 -8.31 -22.16 8.12
N LEU A 172 -7.28 -21.50 7.56
CA LEU A 172 -7.23 -21.17 6.13
C LEU A 172 -7.20 -22.43 5.24
N PRO A 173 -7.72 -22.36 4.00
CA PRO A 173 -7.74 -23.47 3.07
C PRO A 173 -6.34 -23.80 2.55
N THR A 174 -6.17 -25.03 2.04
CA THR A 174 -4.89 -25.52 1.51
C THR A 174 -5.06 -26.10 0.10
N PRO A 175 -4.05 -25.98 -0.78
CA PRO A 175 -2.77 -25.31 -0.55
C PRO A 175 -2.90 -23.78 -0.69
N LEU A 176 -2.12 -23.02 0.08
CA LEU A 176 -1.95 -21.57 -0.15
C LEU A 176 -0.96 -21.35 -1.30
N ARG A 177 -1.20 -20.36 -2.16
CA ARG A 177 -0.28 -19.96 -3.23
C ARG A 177 1.07 -19.52 -2.69
N ALA A 178 1.06 -18.72 -1.62
CA ALA A 178 2.25 -18.32 -0.87
C ALA A 178 1.86 -18.01 0.59
N GLN A 179 2.80 -18.23 1.52
CA GLN A 179 2.57 -18.03 2.96
C GLN A 179 2.72 -16.57 3.42
N ASP A 180 3.12 -15.66 2.52
CA ASP A 180 3.32 -14.25 2.84
C ASP A 180 2.04 -13.53 3.27
N ILE A 181 0.87 -14.03 2.85
CA ILE A 181 -0.43 -13.48 3.25
C ILE A 181 -0.74 -13.65 4.74
N LEU A 182 -0.11 -14.61 5.43
CA LEU A 182 -0.36 -14.86 6.84
C LEU A 182 -0.02 -13.62 7.68
N HIS A 183 1.12 -13.00 7.39
CA HIS A 183 1.52 -11.77 8.06
C HIS A 183 0.57 -10.60 7.78
N LEU A 184 0.08 -10.47 6.53
CA LEU A 184 -0.86 -9.41 6.14
C LEU A 184 -2.22 -9.57 6.85
N VAL A 185 -2.67 -10.81 7.02
CA VAL A 185 -3.88 -11.15 7.78
C VAL A 185 -3.69 -10.83 9.27
N ASP A 186 -2.52 -11.14 9.84
CA ASP A 186 -2.20 -10.76 11.22
C ASP A 186 -2.13 -9.23 11.40
N LEU A 187 -1.59 -8.48 10.43
CA LEU A 187 -1.62 -7.02 10.44
C LEU A 187 -3.06 -6.49 10.45
N ALA A 188 -3.96 -7.08 9.65
CA ALA A 188 -5.38 -6.72 9.65
C ALA A 188 -6.04 -6.99 11.02
N ALA A 189 -5.76 -8.14 11.62
CA ALA A 189 -6.27 -8.49 12.95
C ALA A 189 -5.75 -7.53 14.02
N GLN A 190 -4.45 -7.22 14.00
CA GLN A 190 -3.85 -6.23 14.90
C GLN A 190 -4.46 -4.85 14.72
N TYR A 191 -4.67 -4.41 13.48
CA TYR A 191 -5.29 -3.11 13.20
C TYR A 191 -6.73 -3.03 13.73
N ARG A 192 -7.52 -4.10 13.56
CA ARG A 192 -8.90 -4.19 14.09
C ARG A 192 -8.95 -4.15 15.62
N GLN A 193 -8.00 -4.80 16.29
CA GLN A 193 -7.91 -4.80 17.75
C GLN A 193 -7.42 -3.45 18.30
N ARG A 194 -6.36 -2.90 17.69
CA ARG A 194 -5.74 -1.65 18.09
C ARG A 194 -5.04 -1.02 16.91
N ALA A 195 -5.70 -0.04 16.29
CA ALA A 195 -5.10 0.76 15.23
C ALA A 195 -3.79 1.40 15.73
N ARG A 196 -2.68 1.09 15.04
CA ARG A 196 -1.34 1.63 15.35
C ARG A 196 -1.00 2.91 14.58
N HIS A 197 -1.80 3.22 13.57
CA HIS A 197 -1.71 4.42 12.75
C HIS A 197 -3.12 4.88 12.35
N PRO A 198 -3.31 6.18 12.05
CA PRO A 198 -4.57 6.68 11.49
C PRO A 198 -4.90 6.00 10.15
N LEU A 199 -6.15 6.15 9.69
CA LEU A 199 -6.57 5.69 8.37
C LEU A 199 -5.70 6.36 7.30
N LEU A 200 -4.98 5.54 6.54
CA LEU A 200 -4.11 6.00 5.47
C LEU A 200 -4.63 5.43 4.16
N LEU A 201 -5.18 6.31 3.32
CA LEU A 201 -5.62 5.97 1.97
C LEU A 201 -4.78 6.73 0.94
N PRO A 202 -4.60 6.18 -0.28
CA PRO A 202 -3.88 6.88 -1.34
C PRO A 202 -4.59 8.18 -1.70
N GLN A 203 -3.82 9.24 -1.90
CA GLN A 203 -4.32 10.50 -2.44
C GLN A 203 -4.06 10.59 -3.94
N GLU A 204 -5.09 10.99 -4.68
CA GLU A 204 -5.04 11.20 -6.13
C GLU A 204 -4.27 12.50 -6.46
N LEU A 205 -2.94 12.40 -6.47
CA LEU A 205 -2.04 13.48 -6.88
C LEU A 205 -0.98 12.95 -7.83
N PRO A 206 -0.65 13.69 -8.89
CA PRO A 206 0.33 13.26 -9.88
C PRO A 206 1.74 13.19 -9.25
N CYS A 207 2.50 12.19 -9.70
CA CYS A 207 3.91 12.05 -9.40
C CYS A 207 4.59 11.34 -10.57
N SER A 208 5.75 11.83 -11.00
CA SER A 208 6.50 11.23 -12.11
C SER A 208 7.50 10.18 -11.66
N LEU A 209 7.87 10.14 -10.39
CA LEU A 209 8.94 9.28 -9.84
C LEU A 209 8.40 8.35 -8.76
N VAL A 210 9.14 7.32 -8.39
CA VAL A 210 9.02 6.72 -7.06
C VAL A 210 9.87 7.55 -6.12
N CYS A 211 9.27 8.22 -5.15
CA CYS A 211 10.00 9.08 -4.22
C CYS A 211 9.46 9.02 -2.79
N GLN A 212 10.27 9.50 -1.85
CA GLN A 212 9.92 9.61 -0.44
C GLN A 212 10.08 11.06 0.01
N ARG A 213 9.03 11.62 0.59
CA ARG A 213 9.05 12.90 1.31
C ARG A 213 9.31 12.61 2.79
N LEU A 214 10.39 13.14 3.33
CA LEU A 214 10.81 12.84 4.69
C LEU A 214 10.24 13.85 5.67
N VAL A 215 9.68 13.34 6.75
CA VAL A 215 9.64 14.00 8.04
C VAL A 215 10.74 13.35 8.88
N ALA A 216 11.98 13.81 8.71
CA ALA A 216 13.12 13.30 9.48
C ALA A 216 13.24 14.08 10.79
N THR A 217 13.05 13.40 11.92
CA THR A 217 13.05 14.01 13.25
C THR A 217 14.32 13.70 14.00
N PHE A 218 14.88 14.73 14.63
CA PHE A 218 15.94 14.63 15.63
C PHE A 218 15.34 15.02 16.97
N THR A 219 15.66 14.28 18.03
CA THR A 219 15.03 14.54 19.32
C THR A 219 16.09 14.67 20.41
N ASN A 220 15.82 15.56 21.37
CA ASN A 220 16.39 15.48 22.70
C ASN A 220 15.25 15.48 23.73
N VAL A 221 15.57 15.56 25.02
CA VAL A 221 14.59 15.47 26.12
C VAL A 221 13.48 16.54 26.03
N GLN A 222 13.73 17.70 25.42
CA GLN A 222 12.83 18.85 25.46
C GLN A 222 12.34 19.31 24.08
N THR A 223 13.00 18.88 23.01
CA THR A 223 12.81 19.45 21.68
C THR A 223 12.83 18.37 20.61
N VAL A 224 11.90 18.50 19.67
CA VAL A 224 11.90 17.76 18.40
C VAL A 224 12.26 18.74 17.29
N TRP A 225 13.30 18.42 16.54
CA TRP A 225 13.67 19.12 15.31
C TRP A 225 13.25 18.30 14.10
N VAL A 226 12.88 18.97 13.02
CA VAL A 226 12.54 18.34 11.74
C VAL A 226 13.55 18.82 10.70
N LEU A 227 14.09 17.92 9.89
CA LEU A 227 14.96 18.26 8.77
C LEU A 227 14.19 19.07 7.72
N VAL A 228 14.79 20.15 7.24
CA VAL A 228 14.19 21.05 6.26
C VAL A 228 15.18 21.29 5.13
N GLY A 229 14.74 21.10 3.90
CA GLY A 229 15.48 21.49 2.70
C GLY A 229 15.43 23.01 2.54
N THR A 230 16.59 23.65 2.38
CA THR A 230 16.70 25.12 2.29
C THR A 230 17.08 25.62 0.90
N VAL A 231 17.31 24.72 -0.07
CA VAL A 231 17.55 25.09 -1.46
C VAL A 231 16.22 25.56 -2.07
N GLY A 232 16.17 26.82 -2.51
CA GLY A 232 14.93 27.45 -2.94
C GLY A 232 14.03 27.82 -1.75
N THR A 233 12.75 27.46 -1.83
CA THR A 233 11.79 27.70 -0.73
C THR A 233 11.90 26.60 0.33
N PRO A 234 11.91 26.92 1.64
CA PRO A 234 11.95 25.91 2.70
C PRO A 234 10.86 24.85 2.57
N HIS A 235 11.25 23.58 2.55
CA HIS A 235 10.34 22.46 2.31
C HIS A 235 10.76 21.19 3.06
N LEU A 236 9.85 20.19 3.10
CA LEU A 236 10.19 18.86 3.59
C LEU A 236 11.00 18.12 2.51
N PRO A 237 12.20 17.59 2.83
CA PRO A 237 13.07 16.99 1.84
C PRO A 237 12.40 15.83 1.10
N VAL A 238 12.64 15.75 -0.21
CA VAL A 238 12.15 14.67 -1.07
C VAL A 238 13.33 13.95 -1.69
N THR A 239 13.42 12.64 -1.52
CA THR A 239 14.40 11.81 -2.21
C THR A 239 13.72 10.98 -3.30
N ALA A 240 14.22 11.07 -4.53
CA ALA A 240 13.88 10.13 -5.57
C ALA A 240 14.48 8.76 -5.23
N CYS A 241 13.73 7.70 -5.47
CA CYS A 241 14.20 6.33 -5.32
C CYS A 241 14.74 5.90 -6.68
N GLY A 242 15.98 5.45 -6.73
CA GLY A 242 16.51 4.87 -7.95
C GLY A 242 16.37 3.36 -7.95
N PHE A 243 16.34 2.83 -9.17
CA PHE A 243 16.40 1.39 -9.43
C PHE A 243 17.81 1.00 -9.89
N THR A 244 18.83 1.72 -9.43
CA THR A 244 20.24 1.43 -9.74
C THR A 244 20.67 0.12 -9.05
N PRO A 245 21.66 -0.62 -9.59
CA PRO A 245 22.11 -1.88 -8.97
C PRO A 245 22.55 -1.78 -7.50
N MET A 246 22.96 -0.58 -7.05
CA MET A 246 23.35 -0.33 -5.67
C MET A 246 22.12 -0.16 -4.75
N GLU A 247 21.09 0.56 -5.19
CA GLU A 247 19.82 0.69 -4.46
C GLU A 247 19.01 -0.60 -4.49
N GLN A 248 19.09 -1.38 -5.57
CA GLN A 248 18.38 -2.67 -5.70
C GLN A 248 18.69 -3.67 -4.58
N ARG A 249 19.87 -3.59 -3.95
CA ARG A 249 20.24 -4.49 -2.83
C ARG A 249 19.71 -4.04 -1.48
N GLY A 250 19.54 -2.73 -1.28
CA GLY A 250 19.06 -2.18 -0.01
C GLY A 250 17.59 -1.76 -0.01
N GLY A 251 16.95 -1.74 -1.19
CA GLY A 251 15.59 -1.31 -1.40
C GLY A 251 15.40 0.21 -1.29
N ILE A 252 14.15 0.61 -1.29
CA ILE A 252 13.69 1.99 -1.32
C ILE A 252 14.18 2.81 -0.12
N LYS A 253 14.43 2.16 1.03
CA LYS A 253 15.02 2.79 2.22
C LYS A 253 16.43 3.35 1.98
N MET A 254 17.15 2.87 0.97
CA MET A 254 18.46 3.42 0.63
C MET A 254 18.39 4.87 0.16
N ALA A 255 17.26 5.28 -0.43
CA ALA A 255 17.06 6.67 -0.82
C ALA A 255 17.04 7.61 0.40
N VAL A 256 16.37 7.19 1.48
CA VAL A 256 16.36 7.91 2.77
C VAL A 256 17.77 8.03 3.34
N LEU A 257 18.49 6.89 3.41
CA LEU A 257 19.86 6.87 3.93
C LEU A 257 20.79 7.77 3.11
N ARG A 258 20.69 7.72 1.77
CA ARG A 258 21.48 8.58 0.87
C ARG A 258 21.23 10.05 1.17
N LEU A 259 19.96 10.48 1.16
CA LEU A 259 19.62 11.89 1.42
C LEU A 259 20.18 12.35 2.78
N LEU A 260 20.02 11.55 3.83
CA LEU A 260 20.51 11.91 5.16
C LEU A 260 22.04 11.98 5.22
N GLN A 261 22.75 11.08 4.55
CA GLN A 261 24.22 11.10 4.46
C GLN A 261 24.75 12.31 3.69
N GLU A 262 24.10 12.66 2.57
CA GLU A 262 24.43 13.84 1.76
C GLU A 262 24.21 15.14 2.56
N CYS A 263 23.14 15.21 3.35
CA CYS A 263 22.80 16.41 4.10
C CYS A 263 23.61 16.60 5.39
N LEU A 264 23.94 15.52 6.12
CA LEU A 264 24.35 15.64 7.51
C LEU A 264 25.86 15.48 7.74
N SER A 265 26.64 15.05 6.75
CA SER A 265 28.10 14.83 6.91
C SER A 265 28.47 14.00 8.16
N LEU A 266 27.58 13.11 8.60
CA LEU A 266 27.75 12.26 9.78
C LEU A 266 28.06 10.83 9.33
N HIS A 267 29.23 10.32 9.73
CA HIS A 267 29.68 8.97 9.37
C HIS A 267 28.92 7.84 10.10
N HIS A 268 28.11 8.17 11.13
CA HIS A 268 27.38 7.20 11.96
C HIS A 268 25.98 7.69 12.36
N LEU A 269 25.10 7.95 11.39
CA LEU A 269 23.70 8.26 11.68
C LEU A 269 22.89 6.96 11.81
N ALA A 270 22.30 6.73 12.98
CA ALA A 270 21.33 5.66 13.18
C ALA A 270 19.97 6.13 12.64
N VAL A 271 19.52 5.55 11.54
CA VAL A 271 18.29 5.95 10.88
C VAL A 271 17.27 4.83 11.01
N GLU A 272 16.11 5.15 11.57
CA GLU A 272 15.00 4.23 11.68
C GLU A 272 13.75 4.81 11.00
N THR A 273 13.19 4.04 10.07
CA THR A 273 11.90 4.36 9.45
C THR A 273 10.78 3.93 10.37
N GLN A 274 10.04 4.90 10.93
CA GLN A 274 8.95 4.64 11.87
C GLN A 274 7.65 4.23 11.15
N GLY A 275 7.46 4.67 9.90
CA GLY A 275 6.31 4.28 9.09
C GLY A 275 5.91 5.29 8.04
N LEU A 276 4.81 5.00 7.36
CA LEU A 276 4.22 5.89 6.37
C LEU A 276 3.23 6.85 7.03
N LEU A 277 3.33 8.12 6.64
CA LEU A 277 2.36 9.15 6.97
C LEU A 277 1.33 9.33 5.85
N GLY A 278 1.68 8.99 4.60
CA GLY A 278 0.77 9.15 3.46
C GLY A 278 1.34 8.53 2.20
N LEU A 279 0.46 8.29 1.22
CA LEU A 279 0.79 7.75 -0.09
C LEU A 279 0.03 8.57 -1.14
N GLN A 280 0.69 8.99 -2.20
CA GLN A 280 0.04 9.65 -3.33
C GLN A 280 0.35 8.94 -4.65
N HIS A 281 -0.66 8.88 -5.52
CA HIS A 281 -0.59 8.31 -6.86
C HIS A 281 -1.82 8.76 -7.67
N LEU A 282 -1.67 9.00 -8.98
CA LEU A 282 -2.80 9.34 -9.86
C LEU A 282 -3.01 8.34 -11.00
N GLY A 283 -1.96 8.01 -11.77
CA GLY A 283 -2.02 7.03 -12.86
C GLY A 283 -2.75 7.49 -14.14
N LYS A 284 -3.37 8.68 -14.16
CA LYS A 284 -4.20 9.18 -15.27
C LYS A 284 -3.50 10.20 -16.20
N ASP A 285 -2.42 10.84 -15.75
CA ASP A 285 -1.73 11.93 -16.48
C ASP A 285 -0.41 11.46 -17.12
N LEU A 286 -0.42 10.27 -17.71
CA LEU A 286 0.78 9.64 -18.29
C LEU A 286 1.95 9.55 -17.30
N THR A 287 1.74 9.65 -15.99
CA THR A 287 2.78 9.56 -14.97
C THR A 287 2.30 8.62 -13.87
N ASP A 288 3.07 7.55 -13.69
CA ASP A 288 2.70 6.43 -12.83
C ASP A 288 3.51 6.42 -11.54
N GLY A 289 4.13 7.53 -11.16
CA GLY A 289 4.94 7.62 -9.97
C GLY A 289 4.12 7.57 -8.69
N ILE A 290 4.82 7.43 -7.57
CA ILE A 290 4.26 7.50 -6.22
C ILE A 290 5.16 8.36 -5.34
N CYS A 291 4.55 9.11 -4.42
CA CYS A 291 5.29 9.71 -3.32
C CYS A 291 4.77 9.14 -1.99
N MET A 292 5.70 8.65 -1.19
CA MET A 292 5.43 8.22 0.18
C MET A 292 5.89 9.32 1.14
N ASN A 293 5.00 9.78 2.01
CA ASN A 293 5.42 10.56 3.17
C ASN A 293 5.92 9.59 4.22
N VAL A 294 7.16 9.74 4.65
CA VAL A 294 7.83 8.80 5.56
C VAL A 294 8.28 9.53 6.81
N LEU A 295 7.90 8.99 7.97
CA LEU A 295 8.45 9.42 9.26
C LEU A 295 9.73 8.65 9.53
N VAL A 296 10.80 9.40 9.79
CA VAL A 296 12.14 8.84 10.02
C VAL A 296 12.70 9.46 11.29
N THR A 297 13.27 8.66 12.17
CA THR A 297 13.99 9.12 13.36
C THR A 297 15.49 8.98 13.16
N CYS A 298 16.24 10.00 13.58
CA CYS A 298 17.68 10.14 13.43
C CYS A 298 18.34 10.48 14.77
#